data_AF-A0A8X6IAN7-F1
#
_entry.id   AF-A0A8X6IAN7-F1
#
_cell.length_a   1.000
_cell.length_b   1.000
_cell.length_c   1.000
_cell.angle_alpha   90.00
_cell.angle_beta   90.00
_cell.angle_gamma   90.00
#
_symmetry.space_group_name_H-M   'P 1'
#
loop_
_entity.id
_entity.type
_entity.pdbx_description
1 polymer ?
#
loop_
_entity_poly.entity_id
_entity_poly.type
_entity_poly.pdbx_seq_one_letter_code
_entity_poly.pdbx_strand_id
1 'polypeptide(L)'
;MLTLRKIILVKLATRFFNDSDIRRVIIGFTDEVWQESIRKAISTLYIPLLLQKDIIILIKHIRLEYDNWIDDHNEIFSKMQERSLEFCFNADGTVDRIKTADLLINSKRLSVPTRFVLACQYWSSWDVLTFFKKLRKRSRLQIQKKYSKAKKKFNEHEENVLNWIALYKEELISESQPWGRDFKWTDATLRSRLLDDLPEEDSKALLYETFESTDKVHVGHFCLSRMSADHREQLLIRFPLKGFMDILILASLPFLSGCRQ
;
A
#
# COMPACT_ATOMS: atom_id res chain seq x y z
N MET A 1 15.58 -12.34 -18.32
CA MET A 1 15.80 -11.01 -18.93
C MET A 1 14.77 -10.80 -20.04
N LEU A 2 13.95 -9.75 -19.99
CA LEU A 2 12.94 -9.48 -21.02
C LEU A 2 13.61 -8.84 -22.25
N THR A 3 13.26 -9.27 -23.46
CA THR A 3 13.76 -8.64 -24.68
C THR A 3 13.08 -7.27 -24.91
N LEU A 4 13.76 -6.35 -25.58
CA LEU A 4 13.21 -5.03 -25.93
C LEU A 4 11.87 -5.17 -26.70
N ARG A 5 11.80 -6.12 -27.64
CA ARG A 5 10.56 -6.45 -28.36
C ARG A 5 9.43 -6.82 -27.39
N LYS A 6 9.68 -7.69 -26.42
CA LYS A 6 8.65 -8.11 -25.44
C LYS A 6 8.20 -6.93 -24.58
N ILE A 7 9.11 -6.06 -24.13
CA ILE A 7 8.78 -4.87 -23.34
C ILE A 7 7.88 -3.92 -24.15
N ILE A 8 8.21 -3.67 -25.42
CA ILE A 8 7.41 -2.80 -26.30
C ILE A 8 6.02 -3.39 -26.51
N LEU A 9 5.93 -4.70 -26.78
CA LEU A 9 4.65 -5.39 -26.97
C LEU A 9 3.77 -5.35 -25.72
N VAL A 10 4.35 -5.56 -24.53
CA VAL A 10 3.61 -5.44 -23.26
C VAL A 10 3.13 -4.01 -23.04
N LYS A 11 3.96 -3.00 -23.31
CA LYS A 11 3.54 -1.59 -23.21
C LYS A 11 2.40 -1.25 -24.15
N LEU A 12 2.41 -1.78 -25.38
CA LEU A 12 1.29 -1.62 -26.32
C LEU A 12 0.03 -2.31 -25.79
N ALA A 13 0.14 -3.58 -25.37
CA ALA A 13 -0.97 -4.36 -24.87
C ALA A 13 -1.63 -3.73 -23.62
N THR A 14 -0.83 -3.28 -22.66
CA THR A 14 -1.32 -2.57 -21.45
C THR A 14 -1.98 -1.24 -21.79
N ARG A 15 -1.45 -0.50 -22.78
CA ARG A 15 -2.10 0.73 -23.28
C ARG A 15 -3.45 0.44 -23.93
N PHE A 16 -3.55 -0.60 -24.75
CA PHE A 16 -4.84 -1.03 -25.32
C PHE A 16 -5.82 -1.48 -24.25
N PHE A 17 -5.36 -2.24 -23.26
CA PHE A 17 -6.21 -2.65 -22.14
C PHE A 17 -6.68 -1.46 -21.29
N ASN A 18 -5.88 -0.40 -21.21
CA ASN A 18 -6.23 0.80 -20.46
C ASN A 18 -7.11 1.80 -21.21
N ASP A 19 -7.25 1.65 -22.52
CA ASP A 19 -8.21 2.41 -23.31
C ASP A 19 -9.65 2.08 -22.87
N SER A 20 -10.45 3.10 -22.54
CA SER A 20 -11.78 2.89 -21.96
C SER A 20 -12.76 2.19 -22.90
N ASP A 21 -12.67 2.44 -24.20
CA ASP A 21 -13.57 1.82 -25.18
C ASP A 21 -13.21 0.36 -25.38
N ILE A 22 -11.92 0.06 -25.49
CA ILE A 22 -11.42 -1.32 -25.56
C ILE A 22 -11.75 -2.03 -24.26
N ARG A 23 -11.39 -1.48 -23.11
CA ARG A 23 -11.58 -2.12 -21.80
C ARG A 23 -13.04 -2.48 -21.54
N ARG A 24 -13.99 -1.60 -21.91
CA ARG A 24 -15.43 -1.88 -21.78
C ARG A 24 -15.84 -3.13 -22.56
N VAL A 25 -15.26 -3.33 -23.74
CA VAL A 25 -15.44 -4.54 -24.53
C VAL A 25 -14.76 -5.74 -23.87
N ILE A 26 -13.56 -5.59 -23.32
CA ILE A 26 -12.84 -6.71 -22.70
C ILE A 26 -13.59 -7.26 -21.47
N ILE A 27 -13.99 -6.37 -20.55
CA ILE A 27 -14.59 -6.76 -19.26
C ILE A 27 -16.07 -7.14 -19.42
N GLY A 28 -16.74 -6.67 -20.48
CA GLY A 28 -18.18 -6.82 -20.65
C GLY A 28 -18.66 -8.14 -21.25
N PHE A 29 -17.78 -8.96 -21.83
CA PHE A 29 -18.16 -10.08 -22.69
C PHE A 29 -17.51 -11.43 -22.32
N THR A 30 -18.18 -12.52 -22.74
CA THR A 30 -17.68 -13.90 -22.68
C THR A 30 -16.44 -14.10 -23.54
N ASP A 31 -15.70 -15.20 -23.29
CA ASP A 31 -14.37 -15.44 -23.86
C ASP A 31 -14.27 -15.37 -25.39
N GLU A 32 -15.34 -15.78 -26.09
CA GLU A 32 -15.38 -15.81 -27.55
C GLU A 32 -15.68 -14.43 -28.15
N VAL A 33 -16.58 -13.67 -27.50
CA VAL A 33 -17.07 -12.38 -28.01
C VAL A 33 -16.01 -11.28 -27.84
N TRP A 34 -15.24 -11.30 -26.75
CA TRP A 34 -14.18 -10.30 -26.59
C TRP A 34 -13.02 -10.53 -27.55
N GLN A 35 -12.63 -11.78 -27.84
CA GLN A 35 -11.49 -12.06 -28.72
C GLN A 35 -11.71 -11.49 -30.12
N GLU A 36 -12.92 -11.67 -30.66
CA GLU A 36 -13.27 -11.14 -31.97
C GLU A 36 -13.32 -9.60 -31.95
N SER A 37 -13.85 -9.03 -30.87
CA SER A 37 -13.92 -7.59 -30.72
C SER A 37 -12.53 -6.94 -30.60
N ILE A 38 -11.59 -7.58 -29.88
CA ILE A 38 -10.20 -7.14 -29.83
C ILE A 38 -9.51 -7.31 -31.19
N ARG A 39 -9.71 -8.45 -31.88
CA ARG A 39 -9.16 -8.65 -33.23
C ARG A 39 -9.60 -7.54 -34.16
N LYS A 40 -10.89 -7.20 -34.15
CA LYS A 40 -11.44 -6.11 -34.93
C LYS A 40 -10.87 -4.75 -34.52
N ALA A 41 -10.71 -4.49 -33.22
CA ALA A 41 -10.13 -3.24 -32.72
C ALA A 41 -8.62 -3.11 -33.03
N ILE A 42 -7.90 -4.23 -33.10
CA ILE A 42 -6.47 -4.24 -33.44
C ILE A 42 -6.26 -4.21 -34.95
N SER A 43 -7.15 -4.82 -35.74
CA SER A 43 -7.02 -4.84 -37.20
C SER A 43 -7.23 -3.48 -37.84
N THR A 44 -7.91 -2.54 -37.16
CA THR A 44 -7.99 -1.14 -37.58
C THR A 44 -6.69 -0.38 -37.36
N LEU A 45 -5.74 -0.94 -36.61
CA LEU A 45 -4.42 -0.35 -36.39
C LEU A 45 -3.48 -0.77 -37.54
N TYR A 46 -2.64 0.16 -37.97
CA TYR A 46 -1.59 -0.09 -38.98
C TYR A 46 -0.41 -0.88 -38.39
N ILE A 47 -0.69 -2.07 -37.83
CA ILE A 47 0.28 -2.97 -37.19
C ILE A 47 0.39 -4.26 -38.01
N PRO A 48 1.61 -4.77 -38.27
CA PRO A 48 1.81 -6.06 -38.95
C PRO A 48 1.04 -7.22 -38.31
N LEU A 49 0.45 -8.10 -39.12
CA LEU A 49 -0.39 -9.21 -38.68
C LEU A 49 0.26 -10.11 -37.62
N LEU A 50 1.57 -10.35 -37.74
CA LEU A 50 2.33 -11.13 -36.75
C LEU A 50 2.34 -10.46 -35.37
N LEU A 51 2.50 -9.13 -35.31
CA LEU A 51 2.47 -8.38 -34.05
C LEU A 51 1.04 -8.27 -33.50
N GLN A 52 0.01 -8.24 -34.35
CA GLN A 52 -1.38 -8.27 -33.88
C GLN A 52 -1.65 -9.55 -33.07
N LYS A 53 -1.21 -10.71 -33.55
CA LYS A 53 -1.34 -11.99 -32.83
C LYS A 53 -0.64 -11.95 -31.47
N ASP A 54 0.59 -11.45 -31.43
CA ASP A 54 1.36 -11.31 -30.19
C ASP A 54 0.65 -10.38 -29.17
N ILE A 55 0.12 -9.24 -29.63
CA ILE A 55 -0.61 -8.28 -28.79
C ILE A 55 -1.88 -8.91 -28.22
N ILE A 56 -2.66 -9.64 -29.02
CA ILE A 56 -3.90 -10.30 -28.56
C ILE A 56 -3.60 -11.30 -27.44
N ILE A 57 -2.55 -12.11 -27.60
CA ILE A 57 -2.12 -13.06 -26.56
C ILE A 57 -1.76 -12.32 -25.28
N LEU A 58 -0.98 -11.24 -25.37
CA LEU A 58 -0.62 -10.44 -24.19
C LEU A 58 -1.82 -9.79 -23.51
N ILE A 59 -2.80 -9.28 -24.28
CA ILE A 59 -4.02 -8.73 -23.71
C ILE A 59 -4.81 -9.81 -22.96
N LYS A 60 -4.84 -11.05 -23.45
CA LYS A 60 -5.45 -12.17 -22.71
C LYS A 60 -4.81 -12.36 -21.34
N HIS A 61 -3.47 -12.34 -21.28
CA HIS A 61 -2.75 -12.48 -20.01
C HIS A 61 -3.00 -11.29 -19.08
N ILE A 62 -2.98 -10.07 -19.61
CA ILE A 62 -3.28 -8.85 -18.85
C ILE A 62 -4.71 -8.90 -18.28
N ARG A 63 -5.68 -9.39 -19.07
CA ARG A 63 -7.05 -9.59 -18.60
C ARG A 63 -7.10 -10.57 -17.43
N LEU A 64 -6.39 -11.70 -17.51
CA LEU A 64 -6.36 -12.67 -16.42
C LEU A 64 -5.77 -12.06 -15.14
N GLU A 65 -4.70 -11.27 -15.26
CA GLU A 65 -4.11 -10.54 -14.14
C GLU A 65 -5.07 -9.51 -13.53
N TYR A 66 -5.82 -8.82 -14.40
CA TYR A 66 -6.91 -7.94 -13.96
C TYR A 66 -8.00 -8.71 -13.22
N ASP A 67 -8.50 -9.81 -13.79
CA ASP A 67 -9.58 -10.61 -13.22
C ASP A 67 -9.16 -11.17 -11.85
N ASN A 68 -7.94 -11.69 -11.73
CA ASN A 68 -7.35 -12.13 -10.46
C ASN A 68 -7.29 -10.98 -9.44
N TRP A 69 -6.83 -9.79 -9.85
CA TRP A 69 -6.78 -8.64 -8.95
C TRP A 69 -8.20 -8.24 -8.51
N ILE A 70 -9.20 -8.24 -9.39
CA ILE A 70 -10.59 -7.95 -9.01
C ILE A 70 -11.12 -8.99 -8.03
N ASP A 71 -10.87 -10.28 -8.29
CA ASP A 71 -11.30 -11.36 -7.41
C ASP A 71 -10.71 -11.24 -6.00
N ASP A 72 -9.43 -10.87 -5.91
CA ASP A 72 -8.75 -10.59 -4.63
C ASP A 72 -9.36 -9.40 -3.87
N HIS A 73 -10.13 -8.53 -4.53
CA HIS A 73 -10.75 -7.34 -3.95
C HIS A 73 -12.26 -7.27 -4.21
N ASN A 74 -12.91 -8.40 -4.49
CA ASN A 74 -14.34 -8.46 -4.82
C ASN A 74 -15.25 -7.97 -3.67
N GLU A 75 -14.75 -8.01 -2.44
CA GLU A 75 -15.42 -7.46 -1.26
C GLU A 75 -15.29 -5.93 -1.17
N ILE A 76 -14.39 -5.31 -1.91
CA ILE A 76 -14.10 -3.87 -1.82
C ILE A 76 -14.86 -3.09 -2.90
N PHE A 77 -14.88 -3.62 -4.11
CA PHE A 77 -15.48 -2.96 -5.27
C PHE A 77 -16.86 -3.53 -5.59
N SER A 78 -17.75 -2.67 -6.08
CA SER A 78 -18.95 -3.14 -6.74
C SER A 78 -18.68 -3.39 -8.22
N LYS A 79 -19.44 -4.29 -8.85
CA LYS A 79 -19.37 -4.56 -10.30
C LYS A 79 -19.41 -3.32 -11.20
N MET A 80 -20.08 -2.25 -10.76
CA MET A 80 -20.12 -0.99 -11.50
C MET A 80 -18.82 -0.20 -11.37
N GLN A 81 -18.14 -0.27 -10.23
CA GLN A 81 -16.87 0.41 -9.99
C GLN A 81 -15.72 -0.27 -10.72
N GLU A 82 -15.69 -1.61 -10.75
CA GLU A 82 -14.64 -2.44 -11.37
C GLU A 82 -14.27 -1.97 -12.78
N ARG A 83 -15.29 -1.72 -13.62
CA ARG A 83 -15.11 -1.32 -15.03
C ARG A 83 -14.42 0.03 -15.23
N SER A 84 -14.40 0.87 -14.20
CA SER A 84 -13.85 2.24 -14.24
C SER A 84 -12.49 2.37 -13.54
N LEU A 85 -11.97 1.28 -12.97
CA LEU A 85 -10.71 1.28 -12.24
C LEU A 85 -9.53 1.37 -13.22
N GLU A 86 -8.55 2.19 -12.91
CA GLU A 86 -7.32 2.33 -13.67
C GLU A 86 -6.22 1.48 -13.02
N PHE A 87 -5.42 0.78 -13.84
CA PHE A 87 -4.42 -0.17 -13.39
C PHE A 87 -3.02 0.22 -13.86
N CYS A 88 -2.07 0.06 -12.95
CA CYS A 88 -0.65 0.17 -13.23
C CYS A 88 -0.10 -1.24 -13.52
N PHE A 89 0.65 -1.40 -14.62
CA PHE A 89 1.22 -2.68 -15.01
C PHE A 89 2.74 -2.64 -14.98
N ASN A 90 3.34 -3.76 -14.57
CA ASN A 90 4.76 -4.02 -14.67
C ASN A 90 5.20 -4.26 -16.13
N ALA A 91 6.52 -4.25 -16.36
CA ALA A 91 7.09 -4.45 -17.70
C ALA A 91 6.85 -5.87 -18.27
N ASP A 92 6.42 -6.82 -17.45
CA ASP A 92 6.04 -8.18 -17.85
C ASP A 92 4.53 -8.34 -18.12
N GLY A 93 3.73 -7.31 -17.83
CA GLY A 93 2.28 -7.31 -18.03
C GLY A 93 1.47 -7.72 -16.80
N THR A 94 2.11 -8.00 -15.67
CA THR A 94 1.43 -8.22 -14.38
C THR A 94 0.96 -6.90 -13.78
N VAL A 95 -0.06 -6.94 -12.94
CA VAL A 95 -0.51 -5.74 -12.21
C VAL A 95 0.53 -5.35 -11.17
N ASP A 96 1.00 -4.10 -11.22
CA ASP A 96 1.78 -3.51 -10.14
C ASP A 96 0.81 -3.19 -9.00
N ARG A 97 0.67 -4.13 -8.06
CA ARG A 97 -0.37 -4.09 -7.03
C ARG A 97 -0.22 -2.87 -6.11
N ILE A 98 1.01 -2.52 -5.74
CA ILE A 98 1.29 -1.36 -4.87
C ILE A 98 0.94 -0.07 -5.61
N LYS A 99 1.49 0.15 -6.81
CA LYS A 99 1.20 1.38 -7.56
C LYS A 99 -0.28 1.50 -7.95
N THR A 100 -0.94 0.38 -8.23
CA THR A 100 -2.37 0.37 -8.52
C THR A 100 -3.17 0.73 -7.27
N ALA A 101 -2.85 0.15 -6.11
CA ALA A 101 -3.48 0.51 -4.86
C ALA A 101 -3.31 1.99 -4.55
N ASP A 102 -2.09 2.53 -4.66
CA ASP A 102 -1.81 3.95 -4.43
C ASP A 102 -2.62 4.85 -5.37
N LEU A 103 -2.68 4.51 -6.66
CA LEU A 103 -3.46 5.25 -7.65
C LEU A 103 -4.95 5.26 -7.26
N LEU A 104 -5.48 4.11 -6.84
CA LEU A 104 -6.89 3.96 -6.46
C LEU A 104 -7.21 4.66 -5.13
N ILE A 105 -6.35 4.55 -4.13
CA ILE A 105 -6.46 5.23 -2.84
C ILE A 105 -6.54 6.76 -3.04
N ASN A 106 -5.78 7.29 -4.00
CA ASN A 106 -5.78 8.71 -4.33
C ASN A 106 -6.93 9.13 -5.27
N SER A 107 -7.68 8.18 -5.83
CA SER A 107 -8.76 8.46 -6.79
C SER A 107 -9.99 9.07 -6.12
N LYS A 108 -10.38 10.27 -6.58
CA LYS A 108 -11.62 10.93 -6.15
C LYS A 108 -12.89 10.21 -6.64
N ARG A 109 -12.76 9.28 -7.60
CA ARG A 109 -13.89 8.47 -8.10
C ARG A 109 -14.34 7.42 -7.08
N LEU A 110 -13.46 7.02 -6.16
CA LEU A 110 -13.78 6.05 -5.13
C LEU A 110 -14.35 6.71 -3.86
N SER A 111 -15.26 5.99 -3.21
CA SER A 111 -15.82 6.44 -1.93
C SER A 111 -14.74 6.46 -0.84
N VAL A 112 -14.90 7.31 0.18
CA VAL A 112 -13.99 7.33 1.34
C VAL A 112 -13.92 5.95 2.04
N PRO A 113 -15.04 5.22 2.25
CA PRO A 113 -14.99 3.84 2.75
C PRO A 113 -14.14 2.89 1.90
N THR A 114 -14.29 2.93 0.57
CA THR A 114 -13.53 2.06 -0.33
C THR A 114 -12.03 2.37 -0.23
N ARG A 115 -11.66 3.65 -0.28
CA ARG A 115 -10.26 4.11 -0.16
C ARG A 115 -9.65 3.76 1.19
N PHE A 116 -10.41 3.90 2.27
CA PHE A 116 -9.96 3.50 3.61
C PHE A 116 -9.60 2.01 3.66
N VAL A 117 -10.47 1.14 3.13
CA VAL A 117 -10.23 -0.31 3.14
C VAL A 117 -9.00 -0.67 2.31
N LEU A 118 -8.83 -0.06 1.12
CA LEU A 118 -7.63 -0.25 0.30
C LEU A 118 -6.36 0.20 1.04
N ALA A 119 -6.39 1.37 1.67
CA ALA A 119 -5.26 1.87 2.45
C ALA A 119 -4.88 0.93 3.60
N CYS A 120 -5.87 0.35 4.28
CA CYS A 120 -5.64 -0.66 5.30
C CYS A 120 -5.05 -1.96 4.72
N GLN A 121 -5.49 -2.38 3.53
CA GLN A 121 -5.02 -3.62 2.89
C GLN A 121 -3.56 -3.49 2.41
N TYR A 122 -3.18 -2.32 1.90
CA TYR A 122 -1.84 -2.03 1.36
C TYR A 122 -0.95 -1.23 2.31
N TRP A 123 -1.33 -1.11 3.59
CA TRP A 123 -0.55 -0.50 4.67
C TRP A 123 -0.10 0.95 4.44
N SER A 124 -0.91 1.76 3.76
CA SER A 124 -0.64 3.21 3.66
C SER A 124 -1.08 3.92 4.95
N SER A 125 -0.20 3.96 5.96
CA SER A 125 -0.52 4.46 7.32
C SER A 125 -1.12 5.87 7.31
N TRP A 126 -0.56 6.79 6.53
CA TRP A 126 -1.05 8.16 6.39
C TRP A 126 -2.44 8.24 5.78
N ASP A 127 -2.71 7.44 4.76
CA ASP A 127 -4.01 7.38 4.12
C ASP A 127 -5.05 6.75 5.03
N VAL A 128 -4.69 5.68 5.76
CA VAL A 128 -5.55 5.05 6.76
C VAL A 128 -6.03 6.10 7.76
N LEU A 129 -5.12 6.87 8.37
CA LEU A 129 -5.44 7.96 9.28
C LEU A 129 -6.37 8.99 8.65
N THR A 130 -5.98 9.48 7.48
CA THR A 130 -6.68 10.53 6.75
C THR A 130 -8.11 10.12 6.43
N PHE A 131 -8.31 8.91 5.92
CA PHE A 131 -9.64 8.41 5.58
C PHE A 131 -10.43 8.01 6.82
N PHE A 132 -9.80 7.44 7.86
CA PHE A 132 -10.48 7.10 9.10
C PHE A 132 -11.12 8.33 9.75
N LYS A 133 -10.39 9.45 9.84
CA LYS A 133 -10.90 10.74 10.33
C LYS A 133 -12.10 11.22 9.50
N LYS A 134 -12.06 11.03 8.17
CA LYS A 134 -13.16 11.39 7.24
C LYS A 134 -14.36 10.43 7.28
N LEU A 135 -14.21 9.22 7.82
CA LEU A 135 -15.31 8.24 7.88
C LEU A 135 -16.37 8.63 8.93
N ARG A 136 -17.64 8.56 8.53
CA ARG A 136 -18.78 8.65 9.46
C ARG A 136 -18.81 7.44 10.39
N LYS A 137 -19.28 7.63 11.64
CA LYS A 137 -19.42 6.55 12.64
C LYS A 137 -20.16 5.32 12.11
N ARG A 138 -21.26 5.52 11.38
CA ARG A 138 -22.03 4.43 10.75
C ARG A 138 -21.18 3.61 9.76
N SER A 139 -20.38 4.27 8.92
CA SER A 139 -19.49 3.61 7.97
C SER A 139 -18.39 2.82 8.69
N ARG A 140 -17.78 3.38 9.74
CA ARG A 140 -16.79 2.66 10.57
C ARG A 140 -17.37 1.37 11.15
N LEU A 141 -18.59 1.42 11.70
CA LEU A 141 -19.27 0.26 12.25
C LEU A 141 -19.62 -0.79 11.18
N GLN A 142 -20.04 -0.36 9.99
CA GLN A 142 -20.33 -1.26 8.87
C GLN A 142 -19.09 -1.99 8.39
N ILE A 143 -17.97 -1.28 8.20
CA ILE A 143 -16.68 -1.85 7.82
C ILE A 143 -16.23 -2.84 8.90
N GLN A 144 -16.22 -2.43 10.17
CA GLN A 144 -15.83 -3.32 11.27
C GLN A 144 -16.67 -4.60 11.31
N LYS A 145 -18.02 -4.49 11.22
CA LYS A 145 -18.92 -5.64 11.24
C LYS A 145 -18.72 -6.56 10.05
N LYS A 146 -18.41 -5.99 8.87
CA LYS A 146 -18.12 -6.75 7.66
C LYS A 146 -16.87 -7.61 7.85
N TYR A 147 -15.74 -6.99 8.19
CA TYR A 147 -14.46 -7.69 8.33
C TYR A 147 -14.38 -8.57 9.59
N SER A 148 -15.12 -8.26 10.66
CA SER A 148 -15.18 -9.14 11.84
C SER A 148 -15.88 -10.48 11.56
N LYS A 149 -16.81 -10.51 10.61
CA LYS A 149 -17.51 -11.74 10.20
C LYS A 149 -16.67 -12.58 9.23
N ALA A 150 -15.82 -11.91 8.45
CA ALA A 150 -14.99 -12.54 7.44
C ALA A 150 -13.78 -13.31 8.05
N LYS A 151 -13.46 -13.03 9.34
CA LYS A 151 -12.51 -13.76 10.23
C LYS A 151 -12.61 -15.31 10.23
N LYS A 152 -13.62 -15.93 9.62
CA LYS A 152 -13.72 -17.39 9.43
C LYS A 152 -13.07 -17.92 8.14
N LYS A 153 -12.62 -17.06 7.22
CA LYS A 153 -11.85 -17.41 6.01
C LYS A 153 -10.63 -16.49 5.94
N PHE A 154 -9.54 -16.88 6.58
CA PHE A 154 -8.37 -16.00 6.74
C PHE A 154 -7.63 -15.76 5.42
N ASN A 155 -7.53 -14.49 5.03
CA ASN A 155 -6.39 -13.91 4.31
C ASN A 155 -5.80 -12.81 5.20
N GLU A 156 -4.47 -12.67 5.25
CA GLU A 156 -3.72 -11.68 6.07
C GLU A 156 -4.27 -10.23 5.95
N HIS A 157 -4.85 -9.92 4.79
CA HIS A 157 -5.45 -8.62 4.47
C HIS A 157 -6.60 -8.17 5.39
N GLU A 158 -7.46 -9.07 5.84
CA GLU A 158 -8.64 -8.70 6.66
C GLU A 158 -8.28 -8.43 8.11
N GLU A 159 -7.27 -9.13 8.62
CA GLU A 159 -6.71 -8.92 9.96
C GLU A 159 -6.08 -7.53 10.06
N ASN A 160 -5.41 -7.06 8.99
CA ASN A 160 -4.84 -5.72 8.93
C ASN A 160 -5.89 -4.62 9.08
N VAL A 161 -7.05 -4.75 8.41
CA VAL A 161 -8.15 -3.77 8.54
C VAL A 161 -8.68 -3.73 9.97
N LEU A 162 -8.85 -4.88 10.62
CA LEU A 162 -9.34 -4.96 11.99
C LEU A 162 -8.32 -4.43 13.00
N ASN A 163 -7.02 -4.72 12.80
CA ASN A 163 -5.94 -4.22 13.63
C ASN A 163 -5.87 -2.70 13.57
N TRP A 164 -5.92 -2.10 12.38
CA TRP A 164 -5.97 -0.64 12.24
C TRP A 164 -7.21 -0.04 12.91
N ILE A 165 -8.40 -0.65 12.77
CA ILE A 165 -9.61 -0.17 13.44
C ILE A 165 -9.50 -0.27 14.97
N ALA A 166 -8.87 -1.32 15.50
CA ALA A 166 -8.66 -1.50 16.93
C ALA A 166 -7.66 -0.47 17.48
N LEU A 167 -6.52 -0.30 16.81
CA LEU A 167 -5.47 0.67 17.17
C LEU A 167 -6.01 2.10 17.23
N TYR A 168 -6.76 2.54 16.21
CA TYR A 168 -7.30 3.90 16.18
C TYR A 168 -8.51 4.12 17.10
N LYS A 169 -9.18 3.06 17.55
CA LYS A 169 -10.16 3.19 18.64
C LYS A 169 -9.49 3.52 19.96
N GLU A 170 -8.34 2.93 20.24
CA GLU A 170 -7.58 3.21 21.46
C GLU A 170 -6.93 4.59 21.43
N GLU A 171 -6.44 5.04 20.27
CA GLU A 171 -5.84 6.39 20.11
C GLU A 171 -6.86 7.53 20.26
N LEU A 172 -8.09 7.36 19.74
CA LEU A 172 -9.20 8.31 19.98
C LEU A 172 -9.70 8.30 21.43
N ILE A 173 -9.47 7.21 22.18
CA ILE A 173 -9.77 7.14 23.61
C ILE A 173 -8.62 7.78 24.41
N SER A 174 -7.37 7.67 23.96
CA SER A 174 -6.20 8.24 24.65
C SER A 174 -6.01 9.75 24.43
N GLU A 175 -6.58 10.34 23.37
CA GLU A 175 -6.71 11.80 23.24
C GLU A 175 -7.50 12.44 24.42
N SER A 176 -8.17 11.64 25.26
CA SER A 176 -8.87 12.09 26.48
C SER A 176 -8.11 11.90 27.80
N GLN A 177 -6.87 11.37 27.79
CA GLN A 177 -6.09 11.10 29.02
C GLN A 177 -4.62 11.54 28.86
N PRO A 178 -4.16 12.55 29.62
CA PRO A 178 -2.75 12.94 29.62
C PRO A 178 -1.89 11.95 30.44
N TRP A 179 -0.89 11.36 29.79
CA TRP A 179 0.41 10.93 30.38
C TRP A 179 0.42 9.87 31.49
N GLY A 180 -0.20 8.71 31.27
CA GLY A 180 0.04 7.52 32.10
C GLY A 180 1.35 6.81 31.72
N ARG A 181 2.30 6.69 32.66
CA ARG A 181 3.65 6.11 32.49
C ARG A 181 3.71 4.58 32.30
N ASP A 182 2.58 3.89 32.19
CA ASP A 182 2.50 2.42 32.11
C ASP A 182 2.00 1.91 30.75
N PHE A 183 2.20 2.68 29.67
CA PHE A 183 1.72 2.29 28.35
C PHE A 183 2.68 1.30 27.68
N LYS A 184 2.23 0.06 27.43
CA LYS A 184 2.94 -0.85 26.52
C LYS A 184 2.80 -0.35 25.09
N TRP A 185 3.87 0.23 24.55
CA TRP A 185 3.86 0.78 23.19
C TRP A 185 3.85 -0.33 22.13
N THR A 186 2.78 -0.37 21.33
CA THR A 186 2.74 -1.21 20.12
C THR A 186 3.54 -0.57 19.00
N ASP A 187 4.04 -1.37 18.05
CA ASP A 187 4.84 -0.90 16.90
C ASP A 187 4.10 0.17 16.07
N ALA A 188 2.77 0.07 16.01
CA ALA A 188 1.92 1.05 15.32
C ALA A 188 1.78 2.37 16.09
N THR A 189 1.64 2.32 17.43
CA THR A 189 1.62 3.53 18.27
C THR A 189 2.94 4.27 18.19
N LEU A 190 4.06 3.52 18.16
CA LEU A 190 5.39 4.07 17.93
C LEU A 190 5.43 4.78 16.57
N ARG A 191 5.07 4.09 15.47
CA ARG A 191 5.10 4.67 14.12
C ARG A 191 4.20 5.89 13.93
N SER A 192 3.00 5.91 14.51
CA SER A 192 2.09 7.09 14.50
C SER A 192 2.77 8.29 15.16
N ARG A 193 3.38 8.06 16.33
CA ARG A 193 4.10 9.08 17.10
C ARG A 193 5.39 9.54 16.42
N LEU A 194 6.15 8.68 15.75
CA LEU A 194 7.37 9.06 15.03
C LEU A 194 7.11 10.08 13.89
N LEU A 195 5.86 10.19 13.43
CA LEU A 195 5.48 11.09 12.35
C LEU A 195 5.14 12.51 12.83
N ASP A 196 4.80 12.66 14.11
CA ASP A 196 4.61 13.95 14.77
C ASP A 196 5.91 14.30 15.49
N ASP A 197 6.63 15.36 15.08
CA ASP A 197 7.96 15.74 15.60
C ASP A 197 8.07 15.54 17.12
N LEU A 198 8.64 14.40 17.50
CA LEU A 198 8.66 13.95 18.88
C LEU A 198 9.68 14.79 19.67
N PRO A 199 9.35 15.31 20.86
CA PRO A 199 10.32 15.95 21.73
C PRO A 199 11.53 15.03 21.98
N GLU A 200 12.72 15.62 22.10
CA GLU A 200 13.97 14.85 22.25
C GLU A 200 13.95 13.94 23.49
N GLU A 201 13.31 14.37 24.58
CA GLU A 201 13.14 13.56 25.80
C GLU A 201 12.22 12.35 25.61
N ASP A 202 11.16 12.49 24.80
CA ASP A 202 10.28 11.37 24.48
C ASP A 202 10.98 10.39 23.54
N SER A 203 11.82 10.89 22.63
CA SER A 203 12.65 10.07 21.74
C SER A 203 13.67 9.23 22.52
N LYS A 204 14.24 9.79 23.60
CA LYS A 204 15.11 9.07 24.53
C LYS A 204 14.38 7.91 25.21
N ALA A 205 13.21 8.17 25.80
CA ALA A 205 12.42 7.15 26.49
C ALA A 205 12.03 5.99 25.55
N LEU A 206 11.59 6.32 24.33
CA LEU A 206 11.27 5.35 23.29
C LEU A 206 12.46 4.49 22.88
N LEU A 207 13.63 5.12 22.76
CA LEU A 207 14.87 4.44 22.42
C LEU A 207 15.28 3.44 23.52
N TYR A 208 15.15 3.80 24.79
CA TYR A 208 15.47 2.90 25.90
C TYR A 208 14.61 1.63 25.87
N GLU A 209 13.30 1.76 25.63
CA GLU A 209 12.42 0.59 25.52
C GLU A 209 12.69 -0.25 24.28
N THR A 210 13.05 0.38 23.15
CA THR A 210 13.32 -0.32 21.89
C THR A 210 14.68 -0.99 21.86
N PHE A 211 15.67 -0.50 22.62
CA PHE A 211 16.98 -1.16 22.73
C PHE A 211 16.94 -2.47 23.52
N GLU A 212 15.99 -2.62 24.44
CA GLU A 212 15.77 -3.90 25.15
C GLU A 212 15.01 -4.92 24.29
N SER A 213 14.30 -4.46 23.25
CA SER A 213 13.53 -5.29 22.32
C SER A 213 14.31 -5.57 21.03
N THR A 214 14.43 -6.83 20.60
CA THR A 214 15.18 -7.19 19.36
C THR A 214 14.36 -7.05 18.08
N ASP A 215 13.05 -6.88 18.19
CA ASP A 215 12.06 -6.84 17.10
C ASP A 215 11.76 -5.43 16.57
N LYS A 216 12.28 -4.37 17.22
CA LYS A 216 11.94 -2.96 16.92
C LYS A 216 13.11 -2.13 16.37
N VAL A 217 14.00 -2.76 15.60
CA VAL A 217 15.25 -2.16 15.07
C VAL A 217 15.00 -0.85 14.30
N HIS A 218 13.94 -0.81 13.48
CA HIS A 218 13.61 0.36 12.66
C HIS A 218 13.14 1.58 13.49
N VAL A 219 12.54 1.37 14.67
CA VAL A 219 12.19 2.45 15.60
C VAL A 219 13.45 3.01 16.26
N GLY A 220 14.40 2.13 16.62
CA GLY A 220 15.71 2.52 17.14
C GLY A 220 16.48 3.42 16.17
N HIS A 221 16.52 3.06 14.88
CA HIS A 221 17.20 3.84 13.84
C HIS A 221 16.61 5.24 13.66
N PHE A 222 15.28 5.36 13.66
CA PHE A 222 14.62 6.66 13.58
C PHE A 222 14.97 7.55 14.78
N CYS A 223 14.86 7.02 15.99
CA CYS A 223 15.14 7.78 17.20
C CYS A 223 16.61 8.24 17.24
N LEU A 224 17.57 7.38 16.87
CA LEU A 224 18.99 7.75 16.76
C LEU A 224 19.23 8.89 15.76
N SER A 225 18.51 8.92 14.64
CA SER A 225 18.65 9.96 13.62
C SER A 225 18.22 11.36 14.09
N ARG A 226 17.43 11.44 15.16
CA ARG A 226 16.88 12.69 15.72
C ARG A 226 17.67 13.23 16.91
N MET A 227 18.62 12.48 17.46
CA MET A 227 19.39 12.86 18.63
C MET A 227 20.61 13.73 18.31
N SER A 228 21.00 14.59 19.26
CA SER A 228 22.28 15.30 19.20
C SER A 228 23.48 14.32 19.16
N ALA A 229 24.64 14.81 18.74
CA ALA A 229 25.87 14.01 18.72
C ALA A 229 26.25 13.52 20.13
N ASP A 230 26.20 14.42 21.12
CA ASP A 230 26.53 14.14 22.52
C ASP A 230 25.64 13.03 23.11
N HIS A 231 24.34 13.03 22.77
CA HIS A 231 23.42 12.00 23.25
C HIS A 231 23.65 10.64 22.59
N ARG A 232 24.01 10.61 21.29
CA ARG A 232 24.40 9.37 20.62
C ARG A 232 25.67 8.77 21.21
N GLU A 233 26.62 9.61 21.61
CA GLU A 233 27.86 9.18 22.27
C GLU A 233 27.58 8.58 23.67
N GLN A 234 26.72 9.21 24.46
CA GLN A 234 26.30 8.66 25.76
C GLN A 234 25.60 7.29 25.63
N LEU A 235 24.82 7.10 24.57
CA LEU A 235 24.20 5.81 24.26
C LEU A 235 25.21 4.73 23.87
N LEU A 236 26.23 5.10 23.08
CA LEU A 236 27.32 4.19 22.73
C LEU A 236 28.12 3.75 23.96
N ILE A 237 28.35 4.65 24.91
CA ILE A 237 29.02 4.31 26.18
C ILE A 237 28.19 3.30 26.98
N ARG A 238 26.85 3.42 26.94
CA ARG A 238 25.94 2.58 27.73
C ARG A 238 25.59 1.25 27.06
N PHE A 239 25.51 1.20 25.73
CA PHE A 239 25.14 0.02 24.95
C PHE A 239 26.14 -0.21 23.79
N PRO A 240 27.40 -0.55 24.10
CA PRO A 240 28.49 -0.48 23.13
C PRO A 240 28.33 -1.39 21.91
N LEU A 241 27.75 -2.59 22.07
CA LEU A 241 27.58 -3.53 20.96
C LEU A 241 26.38 -3.22 20.05
N LYS A 242 25.24 -2.82 20.64
CA LYS A 242 24.00 -2.55 19.89
C LYS A 242 24.01 -1.16 19.26
N GLY A 243 24.50 -0.15 19.98
CA GLY A 243 24.67 1.20 19.46
C GLY A 243 25.66 1.26 18.30
N PHE A 244 26.73 0.46 18.34
CA PHE A 244 27.72 0.41 17.25
C PHE A 244 27.14 -0.18 15.95
N MET A 245 26.34 -1.25 16.05
CA MET A 245 25.68 -1.86 14.89
C MET A 245 24.64 -0.93 14.25
N ASP A 246 23.84 -0.25 15.06
CA ASP A 246 22.81 0.65 14.55
C ASP A 246 23.39 1.93 13.92
N ILE A 247 24.51 2.44 14.46
CA ILE A 247 25.21 3.59 13.87
C ILE A 247 25.95 3.22 12.58
N LEU A 248 26.52 2.02 12.47
CA LEU A 248 27.10 1.54 11.22
C LEU A 248 26.06 1.40 10.11
N ILE A 249 24.85 0.95 10.43
CA ILE A 249 23.72 0.88 9.48
C ILE A 249 23.29 2.28 9.04
N LEU A 250 23.17 3.23 9.98
CA LEU A 250 22.85 4.63 9.65
C LEU A 250 23.93 5.31 8.80
N ALA A 251 25.20 4.99 9.02
CA ALA A 251 26.33 5.52 8.25
C ALA A 251 26.44 4.91 6.83
N SER A 252 25.84 3.74 6.61
CA SER A 252 25.84 3.03 5.32
C SER A 252 24.57 3.27 4.47
N LEU A 253 23.57 3.98 5.01
CA LEU A 253 22.42 4.44 4.25
C LEU A 253 22.75 5.76 3.52
N PRO A 254 22.59 5.84 2.19
CA PRO A 254 22.79 7.09 1.45
C PRO A 254 21.74 8.12 1.90
N PHE A 255 22.21 9.24 2.45
CA PHE A 255 21.43 10.27 3.13
C PHE A 255 20.19 10.76 2.34
N LEU A 256 19.06 10.81 3.06
CA LEU A 256 17.87 11.62 2.76
C LEU A 256 18.18 13.12 2.93
N SER A 257 19.06 13.69 2.09
CA SER A 257 19.39 15.12 2.12
C SER A 257 18.40 16.01 1.33
N GLY A 258 17.17 15.55 1.12
CA GLY A 258 16.25 16.15 0.13
C GLY A 258 15.03 16.90 0.66
N CYS A 259 14.82 17.06 1.96
CA CYS A 259 13.61 17.71 2.50
C CYS A 259 13.93 18.73 3.59
N ARG A 260 14.49 19.88 3.20
CA ARG A 260 14.26 21.18 3.84
C ARG A 260 14.45 22.30 2.80
N GLN A 261 13.35 22.74 2.19
CA GLN A 261 13.08 24.13 1.84
C GLN A 261 11.60 24.40 2.10
#